data_AF-A0A5C7PHL1-F1
#
_entry.id   AF-A0A5C7PHL1-F1
#
_cell.length_a   1.000
_cell.length_b   1.000
_cell.length_c   1.000
_cell.angle_alpha   90.00
_cell.angle_beta   90.00
_cell.angle_gamma   90.00
#
_symmetry.space_group_name_H-M   'P 1'
#
loop_
_entity.id
_entity.type
_entity.pdbx_description
1 polymer ?
#
loop_
_entity_poly.entity_id
_entity_poly.type
_entity_poly.pdbx_seq_one_letter_code
_entity_poly.pdbx_strand_id
1 'polypeptide(L)'
;AGGSLRAGVTDNPVPPTQANKQNLVNMNCGSAPAYVWPGGGITLMVDVLRMPANSFGTVPTPAIVAPIEFSMRLDDYQRLGGHMAYVRSLAQSLATGAWHADGAPTARRTAWQDAANPWPLGRPPMLG
;
A
#
# COMPACT_ATOMS: atom_id res chain seq x y z
N ALA A 1 -12.88 3.81 8.68
CA ALA A 1 -11.64 4.02 7.90
C ALA A 1 -11.80 5.26 7.04
N GLY A 2 -10.82 6.16 6.93
CA GLY A 2 -10.91 7.29 5.98
C GLY A 2 -10.11 8.55 6.25
N GLY A 3 -9.53 8.73 7.45
CA GLY A 3 -8.82 9.97 7.81
C GLY A 3 -7.31 9.96 7.51
N SER A 4 -6.57 8.93 7.96
CA SER A 4 -5.10 9.01 8.05
C SER A 4 -4.36 8.79 6.73
N LEU A 5 -4.90 7.97 5.82
CA LEU A 5 -4.25 7.67 4.54
C LEU A 5 -4.10 8.91 3.62
N ARG A 6 -4.96 9.93 3.80
CA ARG A 6 -4.88 11.20 3.07
C ARG A 6 -3.90 12.19 3.70
N ALA A 7 -3.62 12.04 5.00
CA ALA A 7 -2.77 12.96 5.76
C ALA A 7 -1.30 12.51 5.82
N GLY A 8 -1.02 11.21 5.63
CA GLY A 8 0.35 10.66 5.69
C GLY A 8 1.09 10.62 4.35
N VAL A 9 0.44 11.03 3.25
CA VAL A 9 0.98 10.87 1.89
C VAL A 9 1.36 12.20 1.25
N THR A 10 0.71 13.32 1.60
CA THR A 10 0.93 14.63 0.96
C THR A 10 0.73 15.81 1.93
N ASP A 11 1.43 16.93 1.69
CA ASP A 11 1.27 18.18 2.46
C ASP A 11 -0.03 18.96 2.12
N ASN A 12 -0.78 18.55 1.08
CA ASN A 12 -2.01 19.22 0.64
C ASN A 12 -3.19 18.22 0.60
N PRO A 13 -4.06 18.21 1.63
CA PRO A 13 -5.08 17.17 1.80
C PRO A 13 -6.32 17.34 0.89
N VAL A 14 -6.40 18.40 0.08
CA VAL A 14 -7.59 18.75 -0.72
C VAL A 14 -7.57 18.27 -2.18
N PRO A 15 -6.46 18.29 -2.94
CA PRO A 15 -6.45 17.71 -4.29
C PRO A 15 -6.39 16.16 -4.44
N PRO A 16 -6.32 15.29 -3.40
CA PRO A 16 -6.19 13.85 -3.64
C PRO A 16 -7.46 13.19 -4.22
N THR A 17 -8.63 13.81 -4.07
CA THR A 17 -9.91 13.22 -4.49
C THR A 17 -10.11 13.22 -6.01
N GLN A 18 -9.42 14.09 -6.75
CA GLN A 18 -9.41 14.07 -8.23
C GLN A 18 -8.26 13.22 -8.79
N ALA A 19 -7.11 13.16 -8.11
CA ALA A 19 -5.96 12.35 -8.54
C ALA A 19 -6.20 10.82 -8.44
N ASN A 20 -7.18 10.40 -7.65
CA ASN A 20 -7.64 9.00 -7.59
C ASN A 20 -8.40 8.52 -8.84
N LYS A 21 -8.76 9.40 -9.79
CA LYS A 21 -9.62 9.00 -10.91
C LYS A 21 -8.91 8.25 -12.03
N GLN A 22 -7.58 8.24 -12.09
CA GLN A 22 -6.88 7.61 -13.21
C GLN A 22 -5.60 6.91 -12.75
N ASN A 23 -5.67 5.59 -12.62
CA ASN A 23 -4.62 4.66 -13.04
C ASN A 23 -3.20 4.71 -12.44
N LEU A 24 -2.84 5.63 -11.54
CA LEU A 24 -1.43 5.81 -11.16
C LEU A 24 -0.95 4.90 -10.02
N VAL A 25 -1.86 4.37 -9.20
CA VAL A 25 -1.49 3.58 -8.03
C VAL A 25 -2.09 2.18 -8.09
N ASN A 26 -1.22 1.18 -8.13
CA ASN A 26 -1.57 -0.20 -7.93
C ASN A 26 -1.78 -0.48 -6.44
N MET A 27 -2.87 -1.16 -6.12
CA MET A 27 -3.21 -1.55 -4.75
C MET A 27 -3.24 -3.07 -4.61
N ASN A 28 -2.59 -3.55 -3.56
CA ASN A 28 -2.57 -4.95 -3.17
C ASN A 28 -2.90 -5.08 -1.69
N CYS A 29 -3.25 -6.29 -1.25
CA CYS A 29 -3.42 -6.59 0.16
C CYS A 29 -2.70 -7.90 0.48
N GLY A 30 -1.64 -7.85 1.28
CA GLY A 30 -0.80 -9.02 1.56
C GLY A 30 -0.23 -9.62 0.28
N SER A 31 0.19 -8.78 -0.68
CA SER A 31 0.59 -9.16 -2.05
C SER A 31 -0.51 -9.71 -2.97
N ALA A 32 -1.71 -10.02 -2.46
CA ALA A 32 -2.84 -10.42 -3.30
C ALA A 32 -3.38 -9.20 -4.08
N PRO A 33 -3.71 -9.33 -5.37
CA PRO A 33 -4.34 -8.26 -6.13
C PRO A 33 -5.67 -7.84 -5.52
N ALA A 34 -5.88 -6.54 -5.37
CA ALA A 34 -7.15 -5.97 -4.90
C ALA A 34 -7.89 -5.30 -6.05
N TYR A 35 -9.21 -5.51 -6.10
CA TYR A 35 -10.11 -4.74 -6.95
C TYR A 35 -10.52 -3.46 -6.21
N VAL A 36 -10.50 -2.32 -6.89
CA VAL A 36 -10.85 -1.02 -6.30
C VAL A 36 -12.19 -0.53 -6.86
N TRP A 37 -13.15 -0.27 -5.98
CA TRP A 37 -14.47 0.25 -6.37
C TRP A 37 -14.40 1.73 -6.71
N PRO A 38 -15.23 2.20 -7.67
CA PRO A 38 -15.40 3.61 -7.93
C PRO A 38 -16.03 4.33 -6.72
N GLY A 39 -15.54 5.51 -6.38
CA GLY A 39 -16.10 6.33 -5.29
C GLY A 39 -15.10 7.31 -4.68
N GLY A 40 -15.57 8.15 -3.74
CA GLY A 40 -14.72 9.12 -3.04
C GLY A 40 -13.90 8.54 -1.88
N GLY A 41 -14.20 7.31 -1.46
CA GLY A 41 -13.46 6.57 -0.42
C GLY A 41 -12.54 5.50 -1.00
N ILE A 42 -11.71 4.89 -0.15
CA ILE A 42 -10.96 3.68 -0.51
C ILE A 42 -11.85 2.48 -0.17
N THR A 43 -12.46 1.88 -1.19
CA THR A 43 -13.22 0.64 -1.09
C THR A 43 -12.56 -0.39 -1.98
N LEU A 44 -12.17 -1.52 -1.39
CA LEU A 44 -11.45 -2.59 -2.09
C LEU A 44 -12.01 -3.97 -1.71
N MET A 45 -11.79 -4.95 -2.59
CA MET A 45 -12.06 -6.37 -2.35
C MET A 45 -10.83 -7.14 -2.76
N VAL A 46 -10.50 -8.14 -1.96
CA VAL A 46 -9.38 -9.04 -2.17
C VAL A 46 -9.85 -10.46 -1.89
N ASP A 47 -9.28 -11.40 -2.64
CA ASP A 47 -9.42 -12.82 -2.35
C ASP A 47 -8.51 -13.20 -1.17
N VAL A 48 -9.12 -13.46 -0.01
CA VAL A 48 -8.41 -13.78 1.23
C VAL A 48 -7.68 -15.12 1.17
N LEU A 49 -8.07 -16.05 0.28
CA LEU A 49 -7.38 -17.34 0.13
C LEU A 49 -6.01 -17.18 -0.53
N ARG A 50 -5.78 -16.04 -1.20
CA ARG A 50 -4.50 -15.69 -1.80
C ARG A 50 -3.61 -14.89 -0.85
N MET A 51 -4.09 -14.53 0.34
CA MET A 51 -3.29 -13.77 1.31
C MET A 51 -2.50 -14.72 2.23
N PRO A 52 -1.33 -14.31 2.73
CA PRO A 52 -0.61 -15.06 3.75
C PRO A 52 -1.50 -15.31 4.99
N ALA A 53 -1.30 -16.46 5.65
CA ALA A 53 -1.96 -16.72 6.93
C ALA A 53 -1.63 -15.63 7.96
N ASN A 54 -2.62 -15.28 8.80
CA ASN A 54 -2.49 -14.23 9.83
C ASN A 54 -2.09 -12.85 9.30
N SER A 55 -2.53 -12.51 8.08
CA SER A 55 -2.28 -11.21 7.46
C SER A 55 -3.04 -10.06 8.12
N PHE A 56 -4.20 -10.32 8.72
CA PHE A 56 -5.01 -9.31 9.38
C PHE A 56 -4.70 -9.23 10.87
N GLY A 57 -4.55 -8.01 11.37
CA GLY A 57 -4.54 -7.71 12.79
C GLY A 57 -5.92 -7.27 13.28
N THR A 58 -6.07 -7.17 14.61
CA THR A 58 -7.27 -6.64 15.26
C THR A 58 -6.87 -5.54 16.23
N VAL A 59 -7.80 -4.61 16.49
CA VAL A 59 -7.65 -3.59 17.53
C VAL A 59 -8.77 -3.75 18.58
N PRO A 60 -8.65 -3.16 19.78
CA PRO A 60 -9.67 -3.29 20.82
C PRO A 60 -11.06 -2.77 20.42
N THR A 61 -11.11 -1.79 19.51
CA THR A 61 -12.34 -1.34 18.86
C THR A 61 -12.72 -2.34 17.77
N PRO A 62 -14.02 -2.63 17.49
CA PRO A 62 -14.44 -3.57 16.45
C PRO A 62 -14.00 -3.18 15.02
N ALA A 63 -12.73 -3.42 14.71
CA ALA A 63 -12.06 -3.07 13.46
C ALA A 63 -10.85 -4.00 13.22
N ILE A 64 -10.51 -4.18 11.95
CA ILE A 64 -9.36 -4.96 11.51
C ILE A 64 -8.24 -4.04 11.03
N VAL A 65 -7.00 -4.52 11.11
CA VAL A 65 -5.82 -3.93 10.49
C VAL A 65 -5.48 -4.77 9.27
N ALA A 66 -5.64 -4.20 8.08
CA ALA A 66 -5.36 -4.87 6.81
C ALA A 66 -3.97 -4.45 6.28
N PRO A 67 -3.16 -5.37 5.73
CA PRO A 67 -1.87 -5.08 5.15
C PRO A 67 -2.03 -4.55 3.72
N ILE A 68 -2.45 -3.29 3.57
CA ILE A 68 -2.67 -2.67 2.27
C ILE A 68 -1.35 -2.12 1.75
N GLU A 69 -0.99 -2.47 0.52
CA GLU A 69 0.20 -1.96 -0.17
C GLU A 69 -0.18 -1.07 -1.36
N PHE A 70 0.59 0.00 -1.57
CA PHE A 70 0.44 0.91 -2.69
C PHE A 70 1.74 0.92 -3.51
N SER A 71 1.63 0.81 -4.82
CA SER A 71 2.76 0.85 -5.75
C SER A 71 2.48 1.84 -6.87
N MET A 72 3.43 2.70 -7.17
CA MET A 72 3.36 3.68 -8.25
C MET A 72 4.77 4.02 -8.74
N ARG A 73 4.88 4.80 -9.81
CA ARG A 73 6.17 5.35 -10.21
C ARG A 73 6.61 6.45 -9.24
N LEU A 74 7.92 6.60 -9.08
CA LEU A 74 8.49 7.60 -8.18
C LEU A 74 8.16 9.04 -8.63
N ASP A 75 8.15 9.31 -9.93
CA ASP A 75 7.80 10.62 -10.48
C ASP A 75 6.33 10.96 -10.25
N ASP A 76 5.43 9.96 -10.34
CA ASP A 76 4.03 10.14 -9.99
C ASP A 76 3.85 10.40 -8.49
N TYR A 77 4.56 9.67 -7.62
CA TYR A 77 4.56 9.94 -6.18
C TYR A 77 5.02 11.38 -5.86
N GLN A 78 6.06 11.86 -6.53
CA GLN A 78 6.54 13.23 -6.39
C GLN A 78 5.51 14.26 -6.87
N ARG A 79 4.89 14.03 -8.04
CA ARG A 79 3.84 14.92 -8.60
C ARG A 79 2.62 15.02 -7.70
N LEU A 80 2.29 13.95 -6.98
CA LEU A 80 1.20 13.93 -6.00
C LEU A 80 1.54 14.72 -4.72
N GLY A 81 2.77 15.23 -4.58
CA GLY A 81 3.22 15.92 -3.37
C GLY A 81 3.68 14.96 -2.29
N GLY A 82 4.20 13.79 -2.67
CA GLY A 82 4.77 12.80 -1.76
C GLY A 82 5.89 13.36 -0.90
N HIS A 83 6.05 12.81 0.31
CA HIS A 83 7.13 13.21 1.23
C HIS A 83 8.48 12.62 0.81
N MET A 84 9.09 13.23 -0.21
CA MET A 84 10.32 12.72 -0.87
C MET A 84 11.50 12.55 0.09
N ALA A 85 11.55 13.32 1.18
CA ALA A 85 12.58 13.20 2.22
C ALA A 85 12.60 11.82 2.91
N TYR A 86 11.48 11.08 2.89
CA TYR A 86 11.35 9.75 3.50
C TYR A 86 11.38 8.61 2.48
N VAL A 87 11.59 8.91 1.19
CA VAL A 87 11.74 7.87 0.17
C VAL A 87 13.10 7.21 0.34
N ARG A 88 13.11 5.87 0.35
CA ARG A 88 14.32 5.06 0.54
C ARG A 88 14.45 4.07 -0.60
N SER A 89 15.68 3.87 -1.08
CA SER A 89 15.94 2.84 -2.08
C SER A 89 15.79 1.45 -1.49
N LEU A 90 15.47 0.46 -2.34
CA LEU A 90 15.41 -0.94 -1.91
C LEU A 90 16.74 -1.38 -1.28
N ALA A 91 17.87 -1.00 -1.87
CA ALA A 91 19.20 -1.34 -1.35
C ALA A 91 19.41 -0.78 0.07
N GLN A 92 19.03 0.48 0.31
CA GLN A 92 19.15 1.09 1.64
C GLN A 92 18.21 0.44 2.66
N SER A 93 16.97 0.15 2.28
CA SER A 93 16.00 -0.53 3.14
C SER A 93 16.46 -1.95 3.51
N LEU A 94 17.10 -2.66 2.58
CA LEU A 94 17.69 -3.98 2.85
C LEU A 94 18.92 -3.91 3.76
N ALA A 95 19.70 -2.83 3.69
CA ALA A 95 20.93 -2.67 4.47
C ALA A 95 20.66 -2.25 5.92
N THR A 96 19.69 -1.35 6.16
CA THR A 96 19.48 -0.78 7.50
C THR A 96 18.13 -1.20 8.13
N GLY A 97 17.28 -1.92 7.40
CA GLY A 97 15.94 -2.29 7.88
C GLY A 97 14.96 -1.10 7.92
N ALA A 98 13.93 -1.24 8.76
CA ALA A 98 12.89 -0.24 8.91
C ALA A 98 13.41 1.08 9.49
N TRP A 99 12.70 2.18 9.19
CA TRP A 99 13.10 3.52 9.63
C TRP A 99 12.73 3.82 11.10
N HIS A 100 11.68 3.18 11.62
CA HIS A 100 11.25 3.33 13.01
C HIS A 100 11.29 1.99 13.76
N ALA A 101 11.36 2.06 15.09
CA ALA A 101 11.34 0.89 15.96
C ALA A 101 9.93 0.42 16.33
N ASP A 102 8.92 1.30 16.21
CA ASP A 102 7.56 1.03 16.66
C ASP A 102 6.80 0.15 15.65
N GLY A 103 6.60 -1.12 16.01
CA GLY A 103 5.84 -2.08 15.20
C GLY A 103 6.52 -2.53 13.90
N ALA A 104 7.76 -2.10 13.67
CA ALA A 104 8.49 -2.44 12.47
C ALA A 104 9.10 -3.86 12.55
N PRO A 105 9.30 -4.53 11.39
CA PRO A 105 9.97 -5.83 11.36
C PRO A 105 11.37 -5.74 11.99
N THR A 106 11.61 -6.54 13.03
CA THR A 106 12.90 -6.61 13.75
C THR A 106 13.91 -7.52 13.05
N ALA A 107 13.46 -8.33 12.09
CA ALA A 107 14.30 -9.23 11.32
C ALA A 107 13.86 -9.26 9.86
N ARG A 108 14.83 -9.40 8.96
CA ARG A 108 14.59 -9.66 7.54
C ARG A 108 14.18 -11.12 7.35
N ARG A 109 13.09 -11.34 6.61
CA ARG A 109 12.70 -12.67 6.14
C ARG A 109 12.65 -12.69 4.61
N THR A 110 13.41 -13.60 4.00
CA THR A 110 13.24 -13.91 2.58
C THR A 110 12.16 -14.98 2.46
N ALA A 111 11.05 -14.64 1.80
CA ALA A 111 9.98 -15.57 1.52
C ALA A 111 9.93 -15.86 0.01
N TRP A 112 9.49 -17.05 -0.35
CA TRP A 112 9.22 -17.36 -1.75
C TRP A 112 7.99 -16.58 -2.21
N GLN A 113 8.08 -15.97 -3.39
CA GLN A 113 6.95 -15.26 -3.97
C GLN A 113 6.01 -16.27 -4.62
N ASP A 114 4.76 -16.30 -4.17
CA ASP A 114 3.73 -17.11 -4.79
C ASP A 114 3.51 -16.67 -6.24
N ALA A 115 3.63 -17.60 -7.19
CA ALA A 115 3.39 -17.35 -8.61
C ALA A 115 1.94 -16.90 -8.87
N ALA A 116 0.99 -17.29 -8.00
CA ALA A 116 -0.38 -16.79 -8.03
C ALA A 116 -0.49 -15.31 -7.67
N ASN A 117 0.51 -14.73 -6.98
CA ASN A 117 0.54 -13.33 -6.53
C ASN A 117 1.77 -12.59 -7.10
N PRO A 118 1.79 -12.35 -8.43
CA PRO A 118 2.88 -11.62 -9.05
C PRO A 118 2.93 -10.18 -8.53
N TRP A 119 4.13 -9.63 -8.47
CA TRP A 119 4.35 -8.28 -7.99
C TRP A 119 3.66 -7.28 -8.94
N PRO A 120 3.01 -6.22 -8.43
CA PRO A 120 2.18 -5.34 -9.26
C PRO A 120 2.97 -4.43 -10.20
N LEU A 121 4.31 -4.51 -10.24
CA LEU A 121 5.15 -3.72 -11.13
C LEU A 121 5.07 -4.27 -12.56
N GLY A 122 4.04 -3.87 -13.30
CA GLY A 122 3.85 -4.23 -14.71
C GLY A 122 2.41 -4.47 -15.14
N ARG A 123 1.45 -4.39 -14.22
CA ARG A 123 0.01 -4.50 -14.53
C ARG A 123 -0.69 -3.18 -14.17
N PRO A 124 -1.65 -2.71 -14.99
CA PRO A 124 -2.50 -1.61 -14.59
C PRO A 124 -3.37 -2.02 -13.38
N PRO A 125 -3.86 -1.05 -12.59
CA PRO A 125 -4.70 -1.35 -11.45
C PRO A 125 -5.99 -2.05 -11.89
N MET A 126 -6.47 -3.00 -11.06
CA MET A 126 -7.76 -3.66 -11.28
C MET A 126 -8.87 -2.71 -10.85
N LEU A 127 -9.38 -1.96 -11.83
CA LEU A 127 -10.50 -1.04 -11.68
C LEU A 127 -11.79 -1.69 -12.19
N GLY A 128 -12.93 -1.19 -11.74
CA GLY A 128 -14.12 -1.21 -12.57
C GLY A 128 -15.20 -0.31 -12.04
#